data_AF-A0A523AIP9-F1
#
_entry.id   AF-A0A523AIP9-F1
#
_cell.length_a   1.000
_cell.length_b   1.000
_cell.length_c   1.000
_cell.angle_alpha   90.00
_cell.angle_beta   90.00
_cell.angle_gamma   90.00
#
_symmetry.space_group_name_H-M   'P 1'
#
loop_
_entity.id
_entity.type
_entity.pdbx_description
1 polymer ?
#
loop_
_entity_poly.entity_id
_entity_poly.type
_entity_poly.pdbx_seq_one_letter_code
_entity_poly.pdbx_strand_id
1 'polypeptide(L)'
;MPHYIGVIIDDKRMEKIKGTPLEREIKDMFGGALKMIAVPVPEDKSKEILKAFDKARIDSRGYIEDIPIALRRAVFEEMVKNKSLNIIDKVLARLPEIQEAAKKEDEFIPPPEVE
;
A
#
# COMPACT_ATOMS: atom_id res chain seq x y z
N MET A 1 17.36 5.63 -5.10
CA MET A 1 16.37 6.61 -4.55
C MET A 1 15.29 5.82 -3.84
N PRO A 2 14.73 6.27 -2.71
CA PRO A 2 13.62 5.56 -2.08
C PRO A 2 12.43 5.50 -3.04
N HIS A 3 11.80 4.33 -3.12
CA HIS A 3 10.51 4.17 -3.81
C HIS A 3 9.38 4.46 -2.82
N TYR A 4 8.14 4.52 -3.29
CA TYR A 4 6.99 4.84 -2.44
C TYR A 4 5.85 3.86 -2.64
N ILE A 5 5.10 3.56 -1.58
CA ILE A 5 3.77 2.97 -1.70
C ILE A 5 2.75 4.07 -1.40
N GLY A 6 1.87 4.34 -2.36
CA GLY A 6 0.77 5.28 -2.21
C GLY A 6 -0.38 4.66 -1.42
N VAL A 7 -0.69 5.23 -0.27
CA VAL A 7 -1.83 4.81 0.56
C VAL A 7 -2.92 5.85 0.45
N ILE A 8 -3.99 5.52 -0.27
CA ILE A 8 -5.17 6.39 -0.38
C ILE A 8 -5.88 6.47 0.96
N ILE A 9 -6.25 7.69 1.37
CA ILE A 9 -6.93 7.99 2.63
C ILE A 9 -8.35 8.42 2.31
N ASP A 10 -9.29 7.48 2.44
CA ASP A 10 -10.73 7.78 2.47
C ASP A 10 -11.17 8.25 3.87
N ASP A 11 -12.44 8.59 4.04
CA ASP A 11 -12.98 9.09 5.32
C ASP A 11 -12.79 8.10 6.47
N LYS A 12 -13.00 6.79 6.21
CA LYS A 12 -12.84 5.74 7.24
C LYS A 12 -11.38 5.60 7.66
N ARG A 13 -10.45 5.71 6.72
CA ARG A 13 -9.00 5.68 7.00
C ARG A 13 -8.55 6.96 7.70
N MET A 14 -9.11 8.10 7.33
CA MET A 14 -8.87 9.38 7.98
C MET A 14 -9.23 9.31 9.47
N GLU A 15 -10.39 8.74 9.83
CA GLU A 15 -10.80 8.54 11.22
C GLU A 15 -9.77 7.75 12.05
N LYS A 16 -9.05 6.80 11.43
CA LYS A 16 -8.04 5.98 12.12
C LYS A 16 -6.71 6.69 12.36
N ILE A 17 -6.41 7.74 11.59
CA ILE A 17 -5.12 8.45 11.67
C ILE A 17 -5.27 9.89 12.19
N LYS A 18 -6.49 10.40 12.32
CA LYS A 18 -6.77 11.73 12.86
C LYS A 18 -6.17 11.91 14.25
N GLY A 19 -5.50 13.03 14.48
CA GLY A 19 -4.81 13.32 15.74
C GLY A 19 -3.51 12.55 15.94
N THR A 20 -3.05 11.79 14.94
CA THR A 20 -1.72 11.15 14.95
C THR A 20 -0.73 11.95 14.10
N PRO A 21 0.59 11.73 14.25
CA PRO A 21 1.59 12.36 13.38
C PRO A 21 1.37 12.11 11.88
N LEU A 22 0.73 11.00 11.51
CA LEU A 22 0.43 10.63 10.12
C LEU A 22 -0.47 11.63 9.40
N GLU A 23 -1.32 12.37 10.14
CA GLU A 23 -2.21 13.37 9.55
C GLU A 23 -1.44 14.48 8.82
N ARG A 24 -0.21 14.79 9.27
CA ARG A 24 0.67 15.80 8.67
C ARG A 24 1.33 15.33 7.36
N GLU A 25 1.31 14.03 7.11
CA GLU A 25 1.92 13.41 5.93
C GLU A 25 0.94 13.27 4.76
N ILE A 26 -0.32 13.68 4.97
CA ILE A 26 -1.37 13.63 3.95
C ILE A 26 -1.06 14.65 2.85
N LYS A 27 -1.15 14.18 1.61
CA LYS A 27 -1.06 14.98 0.39
C LYS A 27 -2.41 14.97 -0.32
N ASP A 28 -2.83 16.14 -0.75
CA ASP A 28 -3.98 16.30 -1.63
C ASP A 28 -3.60 15.93 -3.07
N MET A 29 -4.44 15.14 -3.71
CA MET A 29 -4.36 14.77 -5.12
C MET A 29 -5.62 15.26 -5.84
N PHE A 30 -5.48 15.58 -7.13
CA PHE A 30 -6.58 16.04 -7.98
C PHE A 30 -7.36 17.21 -7.36
N GLY A 31 -6.65 18.22 -6.86
CA GLY A 31 -7.27 19.41 -6.25
C GLY A 31 -7.96 19.14 -4.91
N GLY A 32 -7.57 18.06 -4.21
CA GLY A 32 -8.15 17.69 -2.90
C GLY A 32 -9.29 16.67 -2.97
N ALA A 33 -9.67 16.23 -4.18
CA ALA A 33 -10.67 15.18 -4.35
C ALA A 33 -10.20 13.81 -3.82
N LEU A 34 -8.89 13.58 -3.78
CA LEU A 34 -8.28 12.39 -3.19
C LEU A 34 -7.18 12.78 -2.22
N LYS A 35 -7.05 12.03 -1.14
CA LYS A 35 -5.97 12.17 -0.16
C LYS A 35 -5.08 10.94 -0.18
N MET A 36 -3.78 11.13 -0.02
CA MET A 36 -2.81 10.05 -0.03
C MET A 36 -1.67 10.31 0.94
N ILE A 37 -1.14 9.26 1.56
CA ILE A 37 0.15 9.29 2.23
C ILE A 37 1.13 8.48 1.38
N ALA A 38 2.30 9.06 1.10
CA ALA A 38 3.38 8.37 0.40
C ALA A 38 4.29 7.68 1.42
N VAL A 39 4.22 6.36 1.53
CA VAL A 39 5.04 5.58 2.47
C VAL A 39 6.40 5.32 1.82
N PRO A 40 7.52 5.81 2.39
CA PRO A 40 8.84 5.58 1.83
C PRO A 40 9.25 4.11 1.97
N VAL A 41 9.80 3.56 0.90
CA VAL A 41 10.31 2.20 0.81
C VAL A 41 11.81 2.26 0.46
N PRO A 42 12.69 1.79 1.36
CA PRO A 42 14.11 1.67 1.06
C PRO A 42 14.36 0.81 -0.19
N GLU A 43 15.44 1.10 -0.91
CA GLU A 43 15.68 0.47 -2.22
C GLU A 43 15.83 -1.06 -2.14
N ASP A 44 16.54 -1.56 -1.13
CA ASP A 44 16.68 -2.98 -0.83
C ASP A 44 15.32 -3.65 -0.60
N LYS A 45 14.45 -2.99 0.17
CA LYS A 45 13.09 -3.48 0.46
C LYS A 45 12.17 -3.41 -0.74
N SER A 46 12.32 -2.39 -1.59
CA SER A 46 11.56 -2.31 -2.84
C SER A 46 11.88 -3.47 -3.78
N LYS A 47 13.16 -3.89 -3.84
CA LYS A 47 13.59 -5.06 -4.63
C LYS A 47 12.98 -6.35 -4.08
N GLU A 48 12.83 -6.46 -2.76
CA GLU A 48 12.16 -7.59 -2.11
C GLU A 48 10.67 -7.65 -2.49
N ILE A 49 9.97 -6.51 -2.44
CA ILE A 49 8.55 -6.41 -2.83
C ILE A 49 8.36 -6.79 -4.31
N LEU A 50 9.18 -6.25 -5.21
CA LEU A 50 9.09 -6.55 -6.65
C LEU A 50 9.37 -8.02 -6.97
N LYS A 51 10.24 -8.68 -6.21
CA LYS A 51 10.49 -10.13 -6.36
C LYS A 51 9.35 -10.99 -5.81
N ALA A 52 8.60 -10.47 -4.84
CA ALA A 52 7.54 -11.21 -4.16
C ALA A 52 6.20 -11.16 -4.91
N PHE A 53 6.00 -10.15 -5.77
CA PHE A 53 4.75 -9.91 -6.49
C PHE A 53 5.05 -9.61 -7.96
N ASP A 54 4.84 -10.60 -8.85
CA ASP A 54 5.26 -10.54 -10.26
C ASP A 54 4.63 -9.39 -11.06
N LYS A 55 3.44 -8.95 -10.69
CA LYS A 55 2.74 -7.82 -11.34
C LYS A 55 3.27 -6.46 -10.88
N ALA A 56 3.95 -6.40 -9.73
CA ALA A 56 4.39 -5.15 -9.15
C ALA A 56 5.44 -4.46 -10.03
N ARG A 57 5.30 -3.14 -10.19
CA ARG A 57 6.24 -2.32 -10.98
C ARG A 57 6.47 -0.97 -10.33
N ILE A 58 7.53 -0.28 -10.74
CA ILE A 58 7.79 1.09 -10.33
C ILE A 58 7.32 2.04 -11.45
N ASP A 59 6.45 2.99 -11.12
CA ASP A 59 6.02 4.04 -12.05
C ASP A 59 7.11 5.11 -12.26
N SER A 60 6.89 6.02 -13.22
CA SER A 60 7.85 7.09 -13.54
C SER A 60 8.08 8.10 -12.40
N ARG A 61 7.25 8.08 -11.35
CA ARG A 61 7.35 8.93 -10.15
C ARG A 61 7.95 8.19 -8.96
N GLY A 62 8.36 6.93 -9.13
CA GLY A 62 8.97 6.11 -8.09
C GLY A 62 7.97 5.39 -7.19
N TYR A 63 6.69 5.30 -7.57
CA TYR A 63 5.70 4.54 -6.81
C TYR A 63 5.69 3.07 -7.21
N ILE A 64 5.68 2.18 -6.22
CA ILE A 64 5.46 0.75 -6.39
C ILE A 64 3.96 0.55 -6.58
N GLU A 65 3.56 0.21 -7.79
CA GLU A 65 2.18 0.03 -8.22
C GLU A 65 1.93 -1.42 -8.65
N ASP A 66 0.67 -1.73 -8.98
CA ASP A 66 0.19 -3.08 -9.33
C ASP A 66 0.49 -4.13 -8.24
N ILE A 67 0.58 -3.68 -6.99
CA ILE A 67 0.69 -4.52 -5.80
C ILE A 67 -0.68 -5.03 -5.32
N PRO A 68 -0.75 -6.24 -4.72
CA PRO A 68 -2.00 -6.81 -4.20
C PRO A 68 -2.66 -5.96 -3.11
N ILE A 69 -3.98 -6.14 -2.96
CA ILE A 69 -4.79 -5.49 -1.92
C ILE A 69 -4.28 -5.88 -0.54
N ALA A 70 -3.86 -7.12 -0.34
CA ALA A 70 -3.30 -7.65 0.90
C ALA A 70 -2.07 -6.85 1.35
N LEU A 71 -1.16 -6.53 0.41
CA LEU A 71 0.00 -5.70 0.72
C LEU A 71 -0.42 -4.28 1.08
N ARG A 72 -1.34 -3.66 0.32
CA ARG A 72 -1.87 -2.31 0.62
C ARG A 72 -2.54 -2.25 2.00
N ARG A 73 -3.27 -3.30 2.38
CA ARG A 73 -3.89 -3.44 3.71
C ARG A 73 -2.84 -3.56 4.81
N ALA A 74 -1.86 -4.44 4.66
CA ALA A 74 -0.79 -4.63 5.64
C ALA A 74 0.01 -3.35 5.89
N VAL A 75 0.31 -2.60 4.83
CA VAL A 75 0.96 -1.27 4.94
C VAL A 75 0.11 -0.32 5.79
N PHE A 76 -1.18 -0.20 5.51
CA PHE A 76 -2.07 0.69 6.27
C PHE A 76 -2.25 0.25 7.73
N GLU A 77 -2.40 -1.06 7.98
CA GLU A 77 -2.50 -1.62 9.33
C GLU A 77 -1.28 -1.27 10.18
N GLU A 78 -0.07 -1.50 9.65
CA GLU A 78 1.15 -1.17 10.37
C GLU A 78 1.32 0.34 10.54
N MET A 79 0.92 1.16 9.56
CA MET A 79 0.90 2.62 9.73
C MET A 79 0.05 3.03 10.93
N VAL A 80 -1.21 2.57 11.00
CA VAL A 80 -2.14 2.94 12.08
C VAL A 80 -1.64 2.42 13.44
N LYS A 81 -1.21 1.16 13.51
CA LYS A 81 -0.74 0.52 14.74
C LYS A 81 0.48 1.22 15.32
N ASN A 82 1.42 1.65 14.47
CA ASN A 82 2.68 2.26 14.89
C ASN A 82 2.65 3.79 14.87
N LYS A 83 1.60 4.40 14.30
CA LYS A 83 1.47 5.85 14.10
C LYS A 83 2.70 6.44 13.40
N SER A 84 3.25 5.69 12.43
CA SER A 84 4.54 5.96 11.79
C SER A 84 4.56 5.47 10.35
N LEU A 85 5.44 6.08 9.54
CA LEU A 85 5.74 5.62 8.18
C LEU A 85 6.92 4.64 8.12
N ASN A 86 7.68 4.50 9.20
CA ASN A 86 8.80 3.54 9.27
C ASN A 86 8.27 2.13 9.62
N ILE A 87 7.58 1.51 8.67
CA ILE A 87 6.80 0.28 8.88
C ILE A 87 7.16 -0.86 7.93
N ILE A 88 8.00 -0.62 6.93
CA ILE A 88 8.23 -1.57 5.83
C ILE A 88 8.85 -2.88 6.33
N ASP A 89 9.78 -2.84 7.28
CA ASP A 89 10.33 -4.07 7.88
C ASP A 89 9.26 -4.92 8.58
N LYS A 90 8.28 -4.27 9.22
CA LYS A 90 7.17 -4.97 9.90
C LYS A 90 6.19 -5.59 8.91
N VAL A 91 5.94 -4.90 7.79
CA VAL A 91 5.14 -5.43 6.69
C VAL A 91 5.84 -6.64 6.07
N LEU A 92 7.13 -6.53 5.79
CA LEU A 92 7.91 -7.61 5.17
C LEU A 92 8.13 -8.81 6.10
N ALA A 93 8.14 -8.61 7.42
CA ALA A 93 8.12 -9.72 8.38
C ALA A 93 6.85 -10.59 8.25
N ARG A 94 5.77 -10.05 7.68
CA ARG A 94 4.51 -10.76 7.39
C ARG A 94 4.41 -11.18 5.91
N LEU A 95 5.47 -11.05 5.12
CA LEU A 95 5.41 -11.28 3.66
C LEU A 95 4.82 -12.64 3.27
N PRO A 96 5.14 -13.78 3.92
CA PRO A 96 4.53 -15.06 3.58
C PRO A 96 3.00 -15.07 3.74
N GLU A 97 2.48 -14.49 4.82
CA GLU A 97 1.03 -14.34 5.07
C GLU A 97 0.37 -13.48 3.98
N ILE A 98 1.02 -12.38 3.62
CA ILE A 98 0.53 -11.44 2.60
C ILE A 98 0.50 -12.10 1.22
N GLN A 99 1.51 -12.90 0.86
CA GLN A 99 1.55 -13.63 -0.40
C GLN A 99 0.44 -14.69 -0.48
N GLU A 100 0.17 -15.41 0.61
CA GLU A 100 -0.96 -16.36 0.66
C GLU A 100 -2.32 -15.65 0.56
N ALA A 101 -2.49 -14.49 1.19
CA ALA A 101 -3.70 -13.69 1.05
C ALA A 101 -3.87 -13.15 -0.39
N ALA A 102 -2.78 -12.70 -1.01
CA ALA A 102 -2.78 -12.16 -2.37
C ALA A 102 -3.22 -13.20 -3.42
N LYS A 103 -2.85 -14.48 -3.26
CA LYS A 103 -3.29 -15.57 -4.16
C LYS A 103 -4.81 -15.70 -4.24
N LYS A 104 -5.53 -15.38 -3.15
CA LYS A 104 -7.00 -15.43 -3.09
C LYS A 104 -7.67 -14.23 -3.75
N GLU A 105 -6.92 -13.19 -4.09
CA GLU A 105 -7.45 -12.00 -4.79
C GLU A 105 -7.65 -12.27 -6.28
N ASP A 106 -6.75 -13.05 -6.88
CA ASP A 106 -6.85 -13.49 -8.28
C ASP A 106 -7.96 -14.56 -8.48
N GLU A 107 -8.50 -15.14 -7.39
CA GLU A 107 -9.54 -16.20 -7.44
C GLU A 107 -10.95 -15.68 -7.79
N PHE A 108 -11.25 -14.38 -7.68
CA PHE A 108 -12.57 -13.85 -8.04
C PHE A 108 -12.58 -13.24 -9.45
N ILE A 109 -13.06 -14.02 -10.42
CA ILE A 109 -13.49 -13.54 -11.75
C ILE A 109 -14.94 -13.99 -11.95
N PRO A 110 -15.96 -13.12 -11.71
CA PRO A 110 -17.32 -13.47 -12.10
C PRO A 110 -17.40 -13.41 -13.64
N PRO A 111 -17.85 -14.47 -14.30
CA PRO A 111 -17.95 -14.48 -15.76
C PRO A 111 -18.96 -13.45 -16.26
N PRO A 112 -18.78 -12.92 -17.48
CA PRO A 112 -19.80 -12.11 -18.11
C PRO A 112 -21.06 -12.95 -18.36
N GLU A 113 -22.22 -12.43 -17.95
CA GLU A 113 -23.50 -12.90 -18.48
C GLU A 113 -23.65 -12.30 -19.88
N VAL A 114 -23.58 -13.16 -20.90
CA VAL A 114 -23.86 -12.80 -22.30
C VAL A 114 -25.30 -13.23 -22.58
N GLU A 115 -26.16 -12.28 -22.96
CA GLU A 115 -27.52 -12.57 -23.49
C GLU A 115 -27.47 -13.31 -24.84
#